data_AF-A0A948RID1-F1
#
_entry.id   AF-A0A948RID1-F1
#
_cell.length_a   1.000
_cell.length_b   1.000
_cell.length_c   1.000
_cell.angle_alpha   90.00
_cell.angle_beta   90.00
_cell.angle_gamma   90.00
#
_symmetry.space_group_name_H-M   'P 1'
#
loop_
_entity.id
_entity.type
_entity.pdbx_description
1 polymer ?
#
loop_
_entity_poly.entity_id
_entity_poly.type
_entity_poly.pdbx_seq_one_letter_code
_entity_poly.pdbx_strand_id
1 'polypeptide(L)'
;MNNERKVNLDFETLAWSLLLIWWGLRWWLLVSLPNGSGLIGTGVILLGLNAARSLNGLPTRGVTTMLGILALVFGGLLLAIDVMELSFQLPTFEILLIGFGALLLARAFKKPETKIRCCS
;
A
#
# COMPACT_ATOMS: atom_id res chain seq x y z
N MET A 1 -26.21 -5.78 31.08
CA MET A 1 -25.37 -4.57 30.84
C MET A 1 -24.34 -4.95 29.80
N ASN A 2 -24.67 -4.79 28.52
CA ASN A 2 -23.78 -5.21 27.43
C ASN A 2 -22.77 -4.09 27.17
N ASN A 3 -21.56 -4.24 27.68
CA ASN A 3 -20.43 -3.39 27.33
C ASN A 3 -20.04 -3.68 25.88
N GLU A 4 -20.73 -3.05 24.94
CA GLU A 4 -20.23 -2.90 23.58
C GLU A 4 -18.98 -2.02 23.65
N ARG A 5 -17.82 -2.65 23.91
CA ARG A 5 -16.53 -2.02 23.63
C ARG A 5 -16.52 -1.74 22.13
N LYS A 6 -16.86 -0.51 21.75
CA LYS A 6 -16.47 0.05 20.46
C LYS A 6 -14.95 -0.03 20.41
N VAL A 7 -14.44 -1.11 19.85
CA VAL A 7 -13.03 -1.24 19.52
C VAL A 7 -12.78 -0.15 18.49
N ASN A 8 -12.20 0.96 18.94
CA ASN A 8 -11.79 2.03 18.05
C ASN A 8 -10.55 1.50 17.31
N LEU A 9 -10.82 0.75 16.25
CA LEU A 9 -9.82 0.01 15.52
C LEU A 9 -9.00 1.03 14.71
N ASP A 10 -7.77 1.27 15.14
CA ASP A 10 -6.87 2.11 14.35
C ASP A 10 -6.40 1.32 13.13
N PHE A 11 -7.12 1.53 12.03
CA PHE A 11 -6.81 0.93 10.73
C PHE A 11 -5.36 1.20 10.30
N GLU A 12 -4.78 2.34 10.68
CA GLU A 12 -3.38 2.64 10.35
C GLU A 12 -2.43 1.73 11.12
N THR A 13 -2.62 1.59 12.44
CA THR A 13 -1.85 0.64 13.26
C THR A 13 -2.02 -0.79 12.76
N LEU A 14 -3.23 -1.19 12.37
CA LEU A 14 -3.47 -2.51 11.79
C LEU A 14 -2.75 -2.72 10.46
N ALA A 15 -2.76 -1.72 9.57
CA ALA A 15 -2.05 -1.80 8.30
C ALA A 15 -0.56 -2.04 8.51
N TRP A 16 0.06 -1.25 9.38
CA TRP A 16 1.48 -1.39 9.71
C TRP A 16 1.77 -2.73 10.35
N SER A 17 0.90 -3.20 11.24
CA SER A 17 1.04 -4.50 11.90
C SER A 17 0.97 -5.66 10.89
N LEU A 18 -0.03 -5.66 10.00
CA LEU A 18 -0.16 -6.66 8.95
C LEU A 18 1.02 -6.63 7.98
N LEU A 19 1.53 -5.44 7.63
CA LEU A 19 2.71 -5.31 6.79
C LEU A 19 3.95 -5.91 7.46
N LEU A 20 4.19 -5.63 8.74
CA LEU A 20 5.33 -6.21 9.46
C LEU A 20 5.25 -7.73 9.54
N ILE A 21 4.06 -8.26 9.84
CA ILE A 21 3.83 -9.71 9.86
C ILE A 21 4.08 -10.29 8.46
N TRP A 22 3.52 -9.68 7.41
CA TRP A 22 3.68 -10.13 6.04
C TRP A 22 5.15 -10.16 5.61
N TRP A 23 5.90 -9.09 5.85
CA TRP A 23 7.31 -9.01 5.50
C TRP A 23 8.18 -9.97 6.33
N GLY A 24 7.87 -10.16 7.61
CA GLY A 24 8.52 -11.15 8.46
C GLY A 24 8.28 -12.58 7.96
N LEU A 25 7.03 -12.94 7.66
CA LEU A 25 6.67 -14.24 7.09
C LEU A 25 7.33 -14.45 5.73
N ARG A 26 7.38 -13.41 4.90
CA ARG A 26 7.99 -13.48 3.58
C ARG A 26 9.46 -13.84 3.67
N TRP A 27 10.18 -13.22 4.59
CA TRP A 27 11.61 -13.45 4.76
C TRP A 27 11.93 -14.82 5.38
N TRP A 28 11.13 -15.25 6.37
CA TRP A 28 11.43 -16.45 7.14
C TRP A 28 10.87 -17.74 6.54
N LEU A 29 9.62 -17.70 6.06
CA LEU A 29 8.89 -18.89 5.63
C LEU A 29 8.74 -18.98 4.10
N LEU A 30 8.63 -17.83 3.43
CA LEU A 30 8.27 -17.77 2.01
C LEU A 30 9.45 -17.31 1.13
N VAL A 31 10.68 -17.68 1.51
CA VAL A 31 11.89 -17.31 0.76
C VAL A 31 11.87 -17.85 -0.68
N SER A 32 11.17 -18.95 -0.93
CA SER A 32 11.04 -19.58 -2.24
C SER A 32 9.99 -18.92 -3.14
N LEU A 33 9.26 -17.91 -2.67
CA LEU A 33 8.28 -17.23 -3.51
C LEU A 33 8.97 -16.26 -4.50
N PRO A 34 8.40 -16.08 -5.70
CA PRO A 34 8.88 -15.12 -6.68
C PRO A 34 9.02 -13.71 -6.10
N ASN A 35 9.94 -12.92 -6.66
CA ASN A 35 10.32 -11.60 -6.14
C ASN A 35 9.12 -10.66 -6.00
N GLY A 36 8.16 -10.76 -6.91
CA GLY A 36 6.93 -9.95 -6.94
C GLY A 36 5.91 -10.25 -5.83
N SER A 37 5.99 -11.43 -5.19
CA SER A 37 5.01 -11.87 -4.20
C SER A 37 4.88 -10.93 -3.00
N GLY A 38 6.01 -10.41 -2.51
CA GLY A 38 6.05 -9.50 -1.36
C GLY A 38 5.34 -8.17 -1.63
N LEU A 39 5.50 -7.65 -2.85
CA LEU A 39 4.81 -6.43 -3.30
C LEU A 39 3.31 -6.68 -3.52
N ILE A 40 2.94 -7.84 -4.08
CA ILE A 40 1.52 -8.21 -4.21
C ILE A 40 0.83 -8.26 -2.85
N GLY A 41 1.42 -8.94 -1.87
CA GLY A 41 0.83 -9.01 -0.53
C GLY A 41 0.75 -7.64 0.16
N THR A 42 1.76 -6.79 -0.04
CA THR A 42 1.72 -5.38 0.41
C THR A 42 0.53 -4.63 -0.22
N GLY A 43 0.31 -4.81 -1.53
CA GLY A 43 -0.80 -4.22 -2.25
C GLY A 43 -2.16 -4.70 -1.74
N VAL A 44 -2.31 -6.02 -1.54
CA VAL A 44 -3.53 -6.64 -1.01
C VAL A 44 -3.85 -6.13 0.40
N ILE A 45 -2.86 -6.00 1.28
CA ILE A 45 -3.07 -5.49 2.64
C ILE A 45 -3.53 -4.03 2.62
N LEU A 46 -2.86 -3.18 1.85
CA LEU A 46 -3.17 -1.74 1.79
C LEU A 46 -4.52 -1.44 1.12
N LEU A 47 -4.86 -2.19 0.07
CA LEU A 47 -6.17 -2.07 -0.58
C LEU A 47 -7.29 -2.72 0.24
N GLY A 48 -7.03 -3.88 0.84
CA GLY A 48 -7.97 -4.55 1.74
C GLY A 48 -8.34 -3.68 2.93
N LEU A 49 -7.38 -2.95 3.50
CA LEU A 49 -7.64 -1.97 4.55
C LEU A 49 -8.54 -0.82 4.07
N ASN A 50 -8.26 -0.26 2.89
CA ASN A 50 -9.12 0.80 2.34
C ASN A 50 -10.51 0.27 1.98
N ALA A 51 -10.63 -0.97 1.51
CA ALA A 51 -11.91 -1.62 1.29
C ALA A 51 -12.68 -1.77 2.60
N ALA A 52 -12.03 -2.24 3.66
CA ALA A 52 -12.63 -2.31 5.00
C ALA A 52 -13.05 -0.93 5.53
N ARG A 53 -12.28 0.13 5.27
CA ARG A 53 -12.68 1.51 5.62
C ARG A 53 -13.92 1.93 4.85
N SER A 54 -13.96 1.69 3.55
CA SER A 54 -15.10 2.00 2.69
C SER A 54 -16.38 1.29 3.16
N LEU A 55 -16.29 -0.01 3.47
CA LEU A 55 -17.41 -0.80 3.98
C LEU A 55 -17.94 -0.30 5.34
N ASN A 56 -17.06 0.30 6.15
CA ASN A 56 -17.42 0.89 7.44
C ASN A 56 -17.81 2.38 7.34
N GLY A 57 -17.99 2.93 6.13
CA GLY A 57 -18.35 4.33 5.91
C GLY A 57 -17.25 5.34 6.27
N LEU A 58 -16.01 4.88 6.46
CA LEU A 58 -14.85 5.72 6.75
C LEU A 58 -14.21 6.20 5.45
N PRO A 59 -13.73 7.46 5.39
CA PRO A 59 -13.01 7.95 4.23
C PRO A 59 -11.75 7.11 3.99
N THR A 60 -11.57 6.71 2.73
CA THR A 60 -10.35 6.03 2.27
C THR A 60 -9.19 7.02 2.28
N ARG A 61 -7.97 6.50 2.48
CA ARG A 61 -6.76 7.33 2.44
C ARG A 61 -6.10 7.19 1.07
N GLY A 62 -6.07 8.29 0.31
CA GLY A 62 -5.50 8.29 -1.05
C GLY A 62 -4.07 7.75 -1.11
N VAL A 63 -3.25 8.01 -0.08
CA VAL A 63 -1.88 7.51 0.00
C VAL A 63 -1.83 5.98 0.05
N THR A 64 -2.61 5.33 0.92
CA THR A 64 -2.60 3.86 1.04
C THR A 64 -3.25 3.20 -0.17
N THR A 65 -4.23 3.85 -0.80
CA THR A 65 -4.82 3.34 -2.05
C THR A 65 -3.82 3.40 -3.20
N MET A 66 -3.13 4.53 -3.36
CA MET A 66 -2.11 4.72 -4.40
C MET A 66 -0.93 3.76 -4.21
N LEU A 67 -0.39 3.65 -3.00
CA LEU A 67 0.67 2.70 -2.68
C LEU A 67 0.22 1.25 -2.89
N GLY A 68 -1.02 0.92 -2.53
CA GLY A 68 -1.58 -0.42 -2.75
C GLY A 68 -1.69 -0.80 -4.23
N ILE A 69 -2.17 0.14 -5.07
CA ILE A 69 -2.23 -0.05 -6.53
C ILE A 69 -0.83 -0.19 -7.11
N LEU A 70 0.11 0.71 -6.76
CA LEU A 70 1.49 0.63 -7.24
C LEU A 70 2.13 -0.70 -6.84
N ALA A 71 1.94 -1.15 -5.60
CA ALA A 71 2.47 -2.42 -5.12
C ALA A 71 1.89 -3.62 -5.88
N LEU A 72 0.60 -3.61 -6.22
CA LEU A 72 -0.01 -4.65 -7.07
C LEU A 72 0.53 -4.63 -8.51
N VAL A 73 0.65 -3.44 -9.12
CA VAL A 73 1.13 -3.31 -10.50
C VAL A 73 2.59 -3.74 -10.61
N PHE A 74 3.46 -3.22 -9.75
CA PHE A 74 4.87 -3.59 -9.75
C PHE A 74 5.10 -5.03 -9.29
N GLY A 75 4.39 -5.47 -8.26
CA GLY A 75 4.47 -6.85 -7.79
C GLY A 75 3.99 -7.85 -8.83
N GLY A 76 2.88 -7.55 -9.51
CA GLY A 76 2.35 -8.35 -10.62
C GLY A 76 3.31 -8.39 -11.80
N LEU A 77 3.92 -7.26 -12.16
CA LEU A 77 4.91 -7.19 -13.22
C LEU A 77 6.16 -8.03 -12.89
N LEU A 78 6.71 -7.90 -11.68
CA LEU A 78 7.85 -8.72 -11.24
C LEU A 78 7.49 -10.20 -11.23
N LEU A 79 6.29 -10.55 -10.75
CA LEU A 79 5.85 -11.94 -10.70
C LEU A 79 5.62 -12.51 -12.11
N ALA A 80 5.08 -11.72 -13.04
CA ALA A 80 4.94 -12.11 -14.43
C ALA A 80 6.30 -12.36 -15.10
N ILE A 81 7.30 -11.52 -14.81
CA ILE A 81 8.66 -11.71 -15.34
C ILE A 81 9.30 -12.99 -14.81
N ASP A 82 9.21 -13.22 -13.49
CA ASP A 82 9.75 -14.43 -12.87
C ASP A 82 9.05 -15.70 -13.38
N VAL A 83 7.71 -15.69 -13.50
CA VAL A 83 6.93 -16.87 -13.91
C VAL A 83 7.05 -17.16 -15.41
N MET A 84 7.19 -16.13 -16.25
CA MET A 84 7.32 -16.29 -17.70
C MET A 84 8.78 -16.41 -18.16
N GLU A 85 9.75 -16.48 -17.24
CA GLU A 85 11.19 -16.51 -17.51
C GLU A 85 11.63 -15.41 -18.49
N LEU A 86 10.95 -14.26 -18.45
CA LEU A 86 11.25 -13.14 -19.34
C LEU A 86 12.63 -12.59 -18.95
N SER A 87 13.59 -12.64 -19.86
CA SER A 87 14.97 -12.18 -19.63
C SER A 87 15.11 -10.65 -19.48
N PHE A 88 14.03 -9.95 -19.15
CA PHE A 88 14.05 -8.53 -18.84
C PHE A 88 14.64 -8.35 -17.44
N GLN A 89 15.92 -8.01 -17.39
CA GLN A 89 16.52 -7.46 -16.18
C GLN A 89 15.84 -6.12 -15.91
N LEU A 90 14.82 -6.10 -15.05
CA LEU A 90 14.22 -4.86 -14.58
C LEU A 90 15.20 -4.22 -13.59
N PRO A 91 15.78 -3.07 -13.92
CA PRO A 91 16.76 -2.45 -13.05
C PRO A 91 16.04 -1.85 -11.83
N THR A 92 16.47 -2.29 -10.66
CA THR A 92 15.82 -2.01 -9.36
C THR A 92 15.75 -0.52 -9.04
N PHE A 93 16.72 0.24 -9.53
CA PHE A 93 16.86 1.68 -9.29
C PHE A 93 15.71 2.47 -9.92
N GLU A 94 15.26 2.07 -11.10
CA GLU A 94 14.25 2.72 -11.93
C GLU A 94 12.87 2.54 -11.30
N ILE A 95 12.59 1.35 -10.77
CA ILE A 95 11.39 1.09 -9.97
C ILE A 95 11.38 1.98 -8.72
N LEU A 96 12.54 2.10 -8.04
CA LEU A 96 12.69 2.97 -6.88
C LEU A 96 12.42 4.45 -7.24
N LEU A 97 12.92 4.89 -8.39
CA LEU A 97 12.78 6.25 -8.90
C LEU A 97 11.32 6.56 -9.26
N ILE A 98 10.62 5.62 -9.90
CA ILE A 98 9.19 5.76 -10.21
C ILE A 98 8.37 5.83 -8.91
N GLY A 99 8.66 4.96 -7.93
CA GLY A 99 8.00 4.98 -6.63
C GLY A 99 8.23 6.30 -5.88
N PHE A 100 9.46 6.81 -5.91
CA PHE A 100 9.82 8.09 -5.28
C PHE A 100 9.14 9.27 -5.98
N GLY A 101 9.12 9.30 -7.32
CA GLY A 101 8.42 10.31 -8.11
C GLY A 101 6.92 10.33 -7.84
N ALA A 102 6.30 9.15 -7.76
CA ALA A 102 4.88 9.00 -7.44
C ALA A 102 4.56 9.51 -6.02
N LEU A 103 5.43 9.25 -5.03
CA LEU A 103 5.30 9.77 -3.67
C LEU A 103 5.37 11.30 -3.62
N LEU A 104 6.32 11.90 -4.36
CA LEU A 104 6.45 13.36 -4.44
C LEU A 104 5.23 14.00 -5.10
N LEU A 105 4.71 13.40 -6.19
CA LEU A 105 3.49 13.85 -6.84
C LEU A 105 2.29 13.79 -5.89
N ALA A 106 2.11 12.68 -5.17
CA ALA A 106 1.04 12.54 -4.19
C ALA A 106 1.11 13.62 -3.10
N ARG A 107 2.32 13.97 -2.65
CA ARG A 107 2.53 15.07 -1.69
C ARG A 107 2.23 16.44 -2.29
N ALA A 108 2.60 16.68 -3.55
CA ALA A 108 2.30 17.92 -4.25
C ALA A 108 0.79 18.16 -4.36
N PHE A 109 0.01 17.13 -4.72
CA PHE A 109 -1.45 17.21 -4.80
C PHE A 109 -2.15 17.28 -3.43
N LYS A 110 -1.48 16.88 -2.35
CA LYS A 110 -2.03 16.96 -0.99
C LYS A 110 -1.86 18.33 -0.33
N LYS A 111 -1.33 19.33 -1.06
CA LYS A 111 -1.25 20.71 -0.54
C LYS A 111 -2.68 21.18 -0.26
N PRO A 112 -3.08 21.42 1.01
CA PRO A 112 -4.42 21.84 1.31
C PRO A 112 -4.65 23.19 0.63
N GLU A 113 -5.78 23.34 -0.06
CA GLU A 113 -6.30 24.65 -0.40
C GLU A 113 -6.38 25.44 0.91
N THR A 114 -5.43 26.34 1.12
CA THR A 114 -5.52 27.38 2.11
C THR A 114 -6.75 28.18 1.74
N LYS A 115 -7.88 27.87 2.39
CA LYS A 115 -9.09 28.67 2.36
C LYS A 115 -8.71 30.00 2.99
N ILE A 116 -8.27 30.95 2.16
CA ILE A 116 -8.08 32.34 2.54
C ILE A 116 -9.47 32.81 2.96
N ARG A 117 -9.69 32.83 4.27
CA ARG A 117 -10.84 33.48 4.89
C ARG A 117 -10.60 34.99 4.70
N CYS A 118 -10.96 35.53 3.54
CA CYS A 118 -11.09 36.97 3.41
C CYS A 118 -12.31 37.41 4.22
N CYS A 119 -12.08 38.49 4.95
CA CYS A 119 -12.83 38.97 6.09
C CYS A 119 -14.27 39.41 5.81
N SER A 120 -14.99 39.46 6.94
CA SER A 120 -16.26 40.11 7.24
C SER A 120 -16.57 41.41 6.50
#